data_AF-M5BKY4-F1
#
_entry.id   AF-M5BKY4-F1
#
_cell.length_a   1.000
_cell.length_b   1.000
_cell.length_c   1.000
_cell.angle_alpha   90.00
_cell.angle_beta   90.00
_cell.angle_gamma   90.00
#
_symmetry.space_group_name_H-M   'P 1'
#
loop_
_entity.id
_entity.type
_entity.pdbx_description
1 polymer ?
#
loop_
_entity_poly.entity_id
_entity_poly.type
_entity_poly.pdbx_seq_one_letter_code
_entity_poly.pdbx_strand_id
1 'polypeptide(L)'
;MASAIKSTTTTTQTATTVAATDVALAAAQPLLLNFNALPIWMQDNAFILSGYRRPQYSWSGCARSVFGYLHNESGFSLALLAGVFCLGASALYHTSTCHSPAVSRRCNALDYSGIIVLTVGSFYPCLHYGFYCDYHLQVIYSVGITVAGCIAAYVVLNPVYGTPAYRWARTTVFFLLGICALVPVTHAYLIYGLERMQNEMGVNWIALTGTLYASGALI
;
A
#
# COMPACT_ATOMS: atom_id res chain seq x y z
N MET A 1 12.02 -22.32 61.06
CA MET A 1 11.31 -21.60 59.97
C MET A 1 12.36 -21.07 58.99
N ALA A 2 12.42 -21.60 57.77
CA ALA A 2 13.21 -21.00 56.68
C ALA A 2 12.40 -21.18 55.39
N SER A 3 11.79 -20.08 54.94
CA SER A 3 10.87 -20.03 53.80
C SER A 3 11.62 -19.69 52.51
N ALA A 4 11.09 -20.20 51.40
CA ALA A 4 11.64 -20.22 50.07
C ALA A 4 11.83 -18.83 49.43
N ILE A 5 13.06 -18.52 49.04
CA ILE A 5 13.41 -17.47 48.05
C ILE A 5 14.36 -18.11 47.04
N LYS A 6 13.85 -18.78 46.01
CA LYS A 6 14.70 -19.28 44.90
C LYS A 6 14.01 -19.47 43.54
N SER A 7 12.73 -19.13 43.38
CA SER A 7 11.98 -19.48 42.15
C SER A 7 11.81 -18.35 41.13
N THR A 8 11.90 -17.07 41.52
CA THR A 8 11.53 -15.96 40.62
C THR A 8 12.65 -15.53 39.66
N THR A 9 13.92 -15.75 39.99
CA THR A 9 15.06 -15.29 39.17
C THR A 9 15.31 -16.18 37.94
N THR A 10 15.01 -17.47 38.04
CA THR A 10 15.29 -18.46 36.98
C THR A 10 14.36 -18.29 35.77
N THR A 11 13.08 -18.00 36.00
CA THR A 11 12.09 -17.83 34.92
C THR A 11 12.36 -16.59 34.07
N THR A 12 12.73 -15.47 34.71
CA THR A 12 13.02 -14.21 34.01
C THR A 12 14.32 -14.27 33.21
N GLN A 13 15.37 -14.90 33.75
CA GLN A 13 16.61 -15.11 32.99
C GLN A 13 16.38 -16.04 31.80
N THR A 14 15.64 -17.14 31.98
CA THR A 14 15.36 -18.10 30.90
C THR A 14 14.52 -17.47 29.79
N ALA A 15 13.51 -16.66 30.12
CA ALA A 15 12.72 -15.95 29.10
C ALA A 15 13.55 -14.91 28.33
N THR A 16 14.46 -14.21 29.03
CA THR A 16 15.34 -13.21 28.41
C THR A 16 16.37 -13.86 27.50
N THR A 17 16.93 -15.02 27.89
CA THR A 17 17.89 -15.74 27.05
C THR A 17 17.23 -16.34 25.82
N VAL A 18 16.04 -16.96 25.95
CA VAL A 18 15.27 -17.50 24.81
C VAL A 18 14.95 -16.40 23.80
N ALA A 19 14.44 -15.25 24.25
CA ALA A 19 14.15 -14.12 23.38
C ALA A 19 15.41 -13.57 22.67
N ALA A 20 16.56 -13.52 23.36
CA ALA A 20 17.82 -13.08 22.75
C ALA A 20 18.33 -14.07 21.68
N THR A 21 18.18 -15.39 21.91
CA THR A 21 18.48 -16.41 20.89
C THR A 21 17.57 -16.32 19.68
N ASP A 22 16.27 -16.10 19.86
CA ASP A 22 15.32 -15.96 18.75
C ASP A 22 15.64 -14.73 17.88
N VAL A 23 16.01 -13.61 18.52
CA VAL A 23 16.46 -12.39 17.82
C VAL A 23 17.73 -12.67 17.02
N ALA A 24 18.72 -13.35 17.61
CA ALA A 24 19.97 -13.67 16.92
C ALA A 24 19.75 -14.64 15.75
N LEU A 25 18.92 -15.66 15.93
CA LEU A 25 18.57 -16.61 14.88
C LEU A 25 17.85 -15.92 13.72
N ALA A 26 16.89 -15.04 14.01
CA ALA A 26 16.20 -14.26 12.99
C ALA A 26 17.15 -13.30 12.26
N ALA A 27 18.10 -12.67 12.96
CA ALA A 27 19.07 -11.78 12.35
C ALA A 27 20.05 -12.50 11.40
N ALA A 28 20.28 -13.80 11.60
CA ALA A 28 21.13 -14.62 10.74
C ALA A 28 20.45 -15.11 9.44
N GLN A 29 19.11 -15.09 9.38
CA GLN A 29 18.35 -15.46 8.17
C GLN A 29 18.55 -14.45 7.03
N PRO A 30 18.39 -14.83 5.75
CA PRO A 30 18.36 -13.87 4.65
C PRO A 30 17.22 -12.84 4.84
N LEU A 31 17.35 -11.67 4.21
CA LEU A 31 16.33 -10.60 4.32
C LEU A 31 14.95 -11.05 3.84
N LEU A 32 14.94 -11.88 2.79
CA LEU A 32 13.75 -12.43 2.16
C LEU A 32 13.70 -13.95 2.33
N LEU A 33 12.51 -14.45 2.70
CA LEU A 33 12.21 -15.85 2.92
C LEU A 33 11.14 -16.33 1.95
N ASN A 34 11.15 -17.64 1.70
CA ASN A 34 10.04 -18.35 1.06
C ASN A 34 8.97 -18.67 2.09
N PHE A 35 7.72 -18.86 1.64
CA PHE A 35 6.57 -19.13 2.52
C PHE A 35 6.83 -20.27 3.52
N ASN A 36 7.38 -21.39 3.04
CA ASN A 36 7.68 -22.57 3.86
C ASN A 36 8.81 -22.35 4.88
N ALA A 37 9.63 -21.32 4.71
CA ALA A 37 10.70 -20.97 5.64
C ALA A 37 10.24 -20.00 6.75
N LEU A 38 8.98 -19.56 6.71
CA LEU A 38 8.43 -18.66 7.71
C LEU A 38 8.01 -19.39 8.98
N PRO A 39 8.12 -18.72 10.14
CA PRO A 39 7.41 -19.15 11.33
C PRO A 39 5.90 -19.24 11.07
N ILE A 40 5.23 -20.20 11.72
CA ILE A 40 3.80 -20.48 11.52
C ILE A 40 2.90 -19.23 11.68
N TRP A 41 3.26 -18.31 12.59
CA TRP A 41 2.48 -17.09 12.83
C TRP A 41 2.57 -16.05 11.70
N MET A 42 3.54 -16.18 10.78
CA MET A 42 3.72 -15.32 9.60
C MET A 42 3.20 -15.94 8.31
N GLN A 43 2.75 -17.20 8.33
CA GLN A 43 2.24 -17.91 7.14
C GLN A 43 0.78 -17.52 6.88
N ASP A 44 0.57 -16.31 6.37
CA ASP A 44 -0.74 -15.70 6.17
C ASP A 44 -1.42 -16.11 4.86
N ASN A 45 -0.66 -16.15 3.76
CA ASN A 45 -1.17 -16.37 2.41
C ASN A 45 -0.28 -17.36 1.64
N ALA A 46 -0.74 -18.60 1.55
CA ALA A 46 -0.01 -19.67 0.86
C ALA A 46 0.13 -19.47 -0.67
N PHE A 47 -0.61 -18.53 -1.27
CA PHE A 47 -0.49 -18.21 -2.70
C PHE A 47 0.73 -17.34 -3.02
N ILE A 48 1.29 -16.65 -2.04
CA ILE A 48 2.54 -15.89 -2.19
C ILE A 48 3.68 -16.84 -1.80
N LEU A 49 4.55 -17.16 -2.76
CA LEU A 49 5.54 -18.23 -2.57
C LEU A 49 6.85 -17.72 -1.96
N SER A 50 7.18 -16.45 -2.19
CA SER A 50 8.47 -15.85 -1.82
C SER A 50 8.39 -14.34 -1.62
N GLY A 51 9.48 -13.76 -1.08
CA GLY A 51 9.60 -12.32 -0.88
C GLY A 51 9.12 -11.85 0.50
N TYR A 52 8.90 -12.78 1.43
CA TYR A 52 8.50 -12.43 2.79
C TYR A 52 9.67 -11.90 3.61
N ARG A 53 9.41 -10.91 4.46
CA ARG A 53 10.41 -10.42 5.42
C ARG A 53 10.70 -11.46 6.48
N ARG A 54 11.97 -11.57 6.89
CA ARG A 54 12.34 -12.29 8.12
C ARG A 54 11.76 -11.61 9.37
N PRO A 55 11.53 -12.35 10.48
CA PRO A 55 11.17 -11.76 11.77
C PRO A 55 12.14 -10.67 12.19
N GLN A 56 11.63 -9.51 12.63
CA GLN A 56 12.48 -8.37 13.00
C GLN A 56 12.68 -8.23 14.51
N TYR A 57 11.69 -8.61 15.32
CA TYR A 57 11.66 -8.39 16.79
C TYR A 57 12.06 -6.95 17.21
N SER A 58 11.85 -5.97 16.33
CA SER A 58 12.30 -4.59 16.51
C SER A 58 11.47 -3.64 15.67
N TRP A 59 10.86 -2.64 16.29
CA TRP A 59 10.07 -1.60 15.60
C TRP A 59 10.91 -0.82 14.59
N SER A 60 12.16 -0.48 14.94
CA SER A 60 13.07 0.20 14.01
C SER A 60 13.57 -0.74 12.90
N GLY A 61 13.66 -2.06 13.16
CA GLY A 61 13.86 -3.07 12.13
C GLY A 61 12.70 -3.10 11.12
N CYS A 62 11.45 -3.14 11.61
CA CYS A 62 10.24 -3.08 10.78
C CYS A 62 10.21 -1.80 9.94
N ALA A 63 10.43 -0.63 10.56
CA ALA A 63 10.44 0.65 9.86
C ALA A 63 11.53 0.72 8.78
N ARG A 64 12.74 0.23 9.08
CA ARG A 64 13.82 0.15 8.08
C ARG A 64 13.49 -0.80 6.93
N SER A 65 12.76 -1.89 7.18
CA SER A 65 12.39 -2.83 6.12
C SER A 65 11.50 -2.19 5.05
N VAL A 66 10.63 -1.24 5.44
CA VAL A 66 9.72 -0.53 4.52
C VAL A 66 10.48 0.21 3.42
N PHE A 67 11.66 0.77 3.74
CA PHE A 67 12.46 1.59 2.82
C PHE A 67 13.79 0.95 2.42
N GLY A 68 14.19 -0.14 3.07
CA GLY A 68 15.52 -0.73 2.92
C GLY A 68 15.63 -1.75 1.79
N TYR A 69 14.54 -2.43 1.45
CA TYR A 69 14.50 -3.42 0.36
C TYR A 69 13.05 -3.74 -0.03
N LEU A 70 12.86 -4.27 -1.23
CA LEU A 70 11.54 -4.71 -1.69
C LEU A 70 11.20 -6.10 -1.13
N HIS A 71 9.96 -6.25 -0.69
CA HIS A 71 9.38 -7.47 -0.13
C HIS A 71 7.88 -7.54 -0.49
N ASN A 72 7.21 -8.65 -0.17
CA ASN A 72 5.80 -8.87 -0.48
C ASN A 72 4.91 -7.68 -0.02
N GLU A 73 5.10 -7.19 1.21
CA GLU A 73 4.32 -6.06 1.75
C GLU A 73 4.72 -4.67 1.21
N SER A 74 5.67 -4.54 0.28
CA SER A 74 6.14 -3.23 -0.18
C SER A 74 5.06 -2.44 -0.91
N GLY A 75 4.26 -3.12 -1.75
CA GLY A 75 3.13 -2.49 -2.44
C GLY A 75 2.07 -1.95 -1.46
N PHE A 76 1.77 -2.73 -0.42
CA PHE A 76 0.83 -2.31 0.63
C PHE A 76 1.36 -1.13 1.44
N SER A 77 2.66 -1.17 1.79
CA SER A 77 3.33 -0.07 2.49
C SER A 77 3.27 1.23 1.69
N LEU A 78 3.50 1.16 0.37
CA LEU A 78 3.41 2.31 -0.54
C LEU A 78 1.99 2.88 -0.61
N ALA A 79 0.97 2.02 -0.73
CA ALA A 79 -0.43 2.43 -0.74
C ALA A 79 -0.84 3.16 0.55
N LEU A 80 -0.42 2.64 1.72
CA LEU A 80 -0.70 3.28 3.00
C LEU A 80 0.00 4.64 3.15
N LEU A 81 1.27 4.74 2.76
CA LEU A 81 1.99 6.02 2.77
C LEU A 81 1.35 7.04 1.82
N ALA A 82 0.88 6.59 0.66
CA ALA A 82 0.12 7.42 -0.26
C ALA A 82 -1.20 7.91 0.36
N GLY A 83 -1.89 7.08 1.14
CA GLY A 83 -3.07 7.47 1.92
C GLY A 83 -2.77 8.51 2.98
N VAL A 84 -1.70 8.33 3.76
CA VAL A 84 -1.23 9.32 4.75
C VAL A 84 -0.92 10.65 4.07
N PHE A 85 -0.23 10.63 2.92
CA PHE A 85 0.06 11.82 2.15
C PHE A 85 -1.23 12.51 1.64
N CYS A 86 -2.15 11.76 1.05
CA CYS A 86 -3.41 12.29 0.52
C CYS A 86 -4.25 12.99 1.60
N LEU A 87 -4.50 12.30 2.71
CA LEU A 87 -5.31 12.84 3.79
C LEU A 87 -4.61 14.01 4.50
N GLY A 88 -3.28 13.92 4.66
CA GLY A 88 -2.47 15.01 5.22
C GLY A 88 -2.46 16.26 4.34
N ALA A 89 -2.33 16.09 3.02
CA ALA A 89 -2.41 17.19 2.05
C ALA A 89 -3.79 17.86 2.05
N SER A 90 -4.86 17.06 2.12
CA SER A 90 -6.23 17.55 2.22
C SER A 90 -6.47 18.35 3.51
N ALA A 91 -6.07 17.81 4.66
CA ALA A 91 -6.17 18.49 5.94
C ALA A 91 -5.37 19.81 5.95
N LEU A 92 -4.16 19.81 5.38
CA LEU A 92 -3.33 21.01 5.24
C LEU A 92 -4.03 22.06 4.37
N TYR A 93 -4.60 21.68 3.22
CA TYR A 93 -5.32 22.60 2.37
C TYR A 93 -6.49 23.25 3.10
N HIS A 94 -7.42 22.46 3.63
CA HIS A 94 -8.61 22.99 4.30
C HIS A 94 -8.28 23.89 5.49
N THR A 95 -7.26 23.53 6.29
CA THR A 95 -6.78 24.35 7.42
C THR A 95 -6.13 25.67 6.96
N SER A 96 -5.48 25.69 5.80
CA SER A 96 -4.72 26.85 5.30
C SER A 96 -5.48 27.72 4.29
N THR A 97 -6.76 27.42 4.01
CA THR A 97 -7.60 28.14 3.04
C THR A 97 -7.64 29.66 3.27
N CYS A 98 -7.60 30.10 4.53
CA CYS A 98 -7.67 31.50 4.93
C CYS A 98 -6.33 32.23 5.03
N HIS A 99 -5.20 31.56 4.77
CA HIS A 99 -3.88 32.14 5.01
C HIS A 99 -3.53 33.26 4.00
N SER A 100 -3.47 32.93 2.71
CA SER A 100 -3.26 33.90 1.62
C SER A 100 -3.58 33.25 0.27
N PRO A 101 -3.84 34.04 -0.79
CA PRO A 101 -4.15 33.48 -2.11
C PRO A 101 -3.05 32.57 -2.66
N ALA A 102 -1.78 32.88 -2.38
CA ALA A 102 -0.65 32.07 -2.85
C ALA A 102 -0.55 30.74 -2.09
N VAL A 103 -0.74 30.74 -0.76
CA VAL A 103 -0.68 29.53 0.06
C VAL A 103 -1.85 28.61 -0.25
N SER A 104 -3.07 29.15 -0.28
CA SER A 104 -4.28 28.40 -0.61
C SER A 104 -4.17 27.68 -1.96
N ARG A 105 -3.65 28.35 -3.00
CA ARG A 105 -3.42 27.71 -4.32
C ARG A 105 -2.37 26.59 -4.28
N ARG A 106 -1.26 26.77 -3.56
CA ARG A 106 -0.21 25.75 -3.44
C ARG A 106 -0.71 24.53 -2.67
N CYS A 107 -1.40 24.75 -1.55
CA CYS A 107 -1.96 23.66 -0.76
C CYS A 107 -3.09 22.93 -1.51
N ASN A 108 -3.89 23.64 -2.31
CA ASN A 108 -4.88 23.00 -3.18
C ASN A 108 -4.23 22.10 -4.26
N ALA A 109 -3.11 22.54 -4.85
CA ALA A 109 -2.35 21.69 -5.77
C ALA A 109 -1.77 20.45 -5.07
N LEU A 110 -1.31 20.57 -3.81
CA LEU A 110 -0.87 19.41 -3.02
C LEU A 110 -2.02 18.46 -2.71
N ASP A 111 -3.21 18.97 -2.39
CA ASP A 111 -4.42 18.17 -2.16
C ASP A 111 -4.79 17.35 -3.41
N TYR A 112 -4.82 17.99 -4.59
CA TYR A 112 -5.01 17.27 -5.86
C TYR A 112 -3.90 16.26 -6.16
N SER A 113 -2.65 16.57 -5.85
CA SER A 113 -1.54 15.61 -5.97
C SER A 113 -1.76 14.39 -5.07
N GLY A 114 -2.32 14.61 -3.87
CA GLY A 114 -2.70 13.57 -2.92
C GLY A 114 -3.63 12.52 -3.52
N ILE A 115 -4.70 12.96 -4.18
CA ILE A 115 -5.68 12.08 -4.84
C ILE A 115 -4.99 11.20 -5.90
N ILE A 116 -4.10 11.77 -6.70
CA ILE A 116 -3.38 11.04 -7.75
C ILE A 116 -2.43 10.02 -7.15
N VAL A 117 -1.62 10.44 -6.17
CA VAL A 117 -0.65 9.56 -5.50
C VAL A 117 -1.34 8.40 -4.80
N LEU A 118 -2.47 8.64 -4.12
CA LEU A 118 -3.29 7.57 -3.52
C LEU A 118 -3.89 6.63 -4.57
N THR A 119 -4.43 7.20 -5.66
CA THR A 119 -5.02 6.38 -6.73
C THR A 119 -3.98 5.47 -7.37
N VAL A 120 -2.83 6.01 -7.80
CA VAL A 120 -1.74 5.21 -8.39
C VAL A 120 -1.15 4.24 -7.37
N GLY A 121 -0.88 4.71 -6.14
CA GLY A 121 -0.27 3.92 -5.08
C GLY A 121 -1.12 2.70 -4.69
N SER A 122 -2.44 2.84 -4.67
CA SER A 122 -3.36 1.74 -4.33
C SER A 122 -3.44 0.65 -5.40
N PHE A 123 -3.03 0.92 -6.65
CA PHE A 123 -2.98 -0.09 -7.71
C PHE A 123 -1.82 -1.07 -7.54
N TYR A 124 -0.67 -0.63 -7.01
CA TYR A 124 0.51 -1.49 -6.93
C TYR A 124 0.31 -2.79 -6.13
N PRO A 125 -0.30 -2.81 -4.93
CA PRO A 125 -0.58 -4.08 -4.25
C PRO A 125 -1.56 -4.94 -5.03
N CYS A 126 -2.63 -4.36 -5.60
CA CYS A 126 -3.61 -5.11 -6.40
C CYS A 126 -2.97 -5.76 -7.64
N LEU A 127 -2.07 -5.05 -8.34
CA LEU A 127 -1.35 -5.58 -9.50
C LEU A 127 -0.27 -6.58 -9.10
N HIS A 128 0.43 -6.35 -7.98
CA HIS A 128 1.47 -7.25 -7.48
C HIS A 128 0.91 -8.60 -7.08
N TYR A 129 -0.16 -8.62 -6.29
CA TYR A 129 -0.79 -9.87 -5.88
C TYR A 129 -1.67 -10.47 -6.99
N GLY A 130 -2.32 -9.61 -7.80
CA GLY A 130 -3.19 -10.04 -8.88
C GLY A 130 -2.49 -10.74 -10.05
N PHE A 131 -1.26 -10.32 -10.36
CA PHE A 131 -0.43 -10.91 -11.41
C PHE A 131 0.85 -11.52 -10.84
N TYR A 132 0.79 -12.07 -9.62
CA TYR A 132 1.98 -12.58 -8.91
C TYR A 132 2.77 -13.62 -9.73
N CYS A 133 2.06 -14.48 -10.47
CA CYS A 133 2.66 -15.49 -11.35
C CYS A 133 3.12 -14.92 -12.71
N ASP A 134 2.65 -13.74 -13.10
CA ASP A 134 2.81 -13.16 -14.44
C ASP A 134 3.51 -11.79 -14.36
N TYR A 135 4.81 -11.84 -14.09
CA TYR A 135 5.66 -10.65 -13.88
C TYR A 135 5.58 -9.63 -15.04
N HIS A 136 5.44 -10.08 -16.29
CA HIS A 136 5.32 -9.18 -17.43
C HIS A 136 4.04 -8.33 -17.37
N LEU A 137 2.90 -8.94 -17.02
CA LEU A 137 1.63 -8.24 -16.87
C LEU A 137 1.69 -7.27 -15.68
N GLN A 138 2.27 -7.72 -14.57
CA GLN A 138 2.49 -6.88 -13.40
C GLN A 138 3.27 -5.60 -13.76
N VAL A 139 4.38 -5.71 -14.48
CA VAL A 139 5.21 -4.56 -14.89
C VAL A 139 4.46 -3.67 -15.88
N ILE A 140 3.84 -4.24 -16.92
CA ILE A 140 3.12 -3.47 -17.94
C ILE A 140 2.02 -2.61 -17.30
N TYR A 141 1.20 -3.22 -16.44
CA TYR A 141 0.11 -2.49 -15.79
C TYR A 141 0.62 -1.49 -14.74
N SER A 142 1.68 -1.83 -14.02
CA SER A 142 2.28 -0.91 -13.03
C SER A 142 2.88 0.32 -13.71
N VAL A 143 3.59 0.15 -14.83
CA VAL A 143 4.09 1.27 -15.63
C VAL A 143 2.94 2.06 -16.23
N GLY A 144 1.92 1.37 -16.77
CA GLY A 144 0.74 1.99 -17.36
C GLY A 144 0.00 2.92 -16.40
N ILE A 145 -0.31 2.46 -15.19
CA ILE A 145 -0.99 3.31 -14.19
C ILE A 145 -0.10 4.46 -13.72
N THR A 146 1.22 4.25 -13.63
CA THR A 146 2.16 5.31 -13.28
C THR A 146 2.16 6.42 -14.32
N VAL A 147 2.23 6.05 -15.61
CA VAL A 147 2.18 7.01 -16.73
C VAL A 147 0.84 7.74 -16.77
N ALA A 148 -0.28 7.01 -16.61
CA ALA A 148 -1.61 7.62 -16.54
C ALA A 148 -1.71 8.63 -15.38
N GLY A 149 -1.14 8.31 -14.21
CA GLY A 149 -1.04 9.21 -13.08
C GLY A 149 -0.22 10.47 -13.36
N CYS A 150 0.93 10.34 -14.05
CA CYS A 150 1.73 11.49 -14.47
C CYS A 150 0.96 12.40 -15.43
N ILE A 151 0.22 11.83 -16.39
CA ILE A 151 -0.64 12.58 -17.31
C ILE A 151 -1.76 13.30 -16.53
N ALA A 152 -2.42 12.60 -15.60
CA ALA A 152 -3.43 13.20 -14.74
C ALA A 152 -2.88 14.37 -13.93
N ALA A 153 -1.67 14.24 -13.38
CA ALA A 153 -1.00 15.30 -12.62
C ALA A 153 -0.68 16.50 -13.50
N TYR A 154 -0.17 16.28 -14.71
CA TYR A 154 0.08 17.34 -15.68
C TYR A 154 -1.19 18.17 -15.98
N VAL A 155 -2.33 17.51 -16.17
CA VAL A 155 -3.61 18.17 -16.46
C VAL A 155 -4.14 18.91 -15.23
N VAL A 156 -4.24 18.23 -14.09
CA VAL A 156 -4.93 18.75 -12.89
C VAL A 156 -4.12 19.81 -12.16
N LEU A 157 -2.78 19.72 -12.17
CA LEU A 157 -1.91 20.68 -11.49
C LEU A 157 -1.63 21.93 -12.32
N ASN A 158 -2.10 21.98 -13.57
CA ASN A 158 -2.00 23.17 -14.38
C ASN A 158 -2.91 24.29 -13.81
N PRO A 159 -2.38 25.51 -13.58
CA PRO A 159 -3.12 26.61 -12.98
C PRO A 159 -4.45 26.95 -13.65
N VAL A 160 -4.59 26.72 -14.96
CA VAL A 160 -5.83 26.97 -15.72
C VAL A 160 -6.95 26.05 -15.21
N TYR A 161 -6.65 24.76 -15.05
CA TYR A 161 -7.59 23.75 -14.58
C TYR A 161 -7.89 23.85 -13.09
N GLY A 162 -7.13 24.64 -12.32
CA GLY A 162 -7.38 24.92 -10.91
C GLY A 162 -8.57 25.86 -10.65
N THR A 163 -9.14 26.50 -11.69
CA THR A 163 -10.27 27.41 -11.51
C THR A 163 -11.61 26.66 -11.34
N PRO A 164 -12.63 27.26 -10.70
CA PRO A 164 -13.94 26.62 -10.51
C PRO A 164 -14.63 26.20 -11.81
N ALA A 165 -14.36 26.90 -12.92
CA ALA A 165 -14.93 26.60 -14.23
C ALA A 165 -14.58 25.18 -14.73
N TYR A 166 -13.40 24.66 -14.37
CA TYR A 166 -12.92 23.34 -14.79
C TYR A 166 -13.12 22.25 -13.74
N ARG A 167 -14.02 22.46 -12.77
CA ARG A 167 -14.29 21.46 -11.71
C ARG A 167 -14.61 20.08 -12.29
N TRP A 168 -15.46 20.04 -13.32
CA TRP A 168 -15.89 18.80 -13.96
C TRP A 168 -14.76 18.15 -14.74
N ALA A 169 -13.89 18.92 -15.39
CA ALA A 169 -12.73 18.39 -16.07
C ALA A 169 -11.78 17.66 -15.09
N ARG A 170 -11.54 18.23 -13.90
CA ARG A 170 -10.73 17.57 -12.86
C ARG A 170 -11.36 16.27 -12.38
N THR A 171 -12.65 16.29 -12.05
CA THR A 171 -13.38 15.09 -11.62
C THR A 171 -13.34 14.00 -12.70
N THR A 172 -13.52 14.35 -13.98
CA THR A 172 -13.41 13.40 -15.09
C THR A 172 -12.02 12.79 -15.18
N VAL A 173 -10.94 13.56 -15.01
CA VAL A 173 -9.57 13.02 -15.02
C VAL A 173 -9.36 12.01 -13.88
N PHE A 174 -9.78 12.33 -12.66
CA PHE A 174 -9.67 11.39 -11.53
C PHE A 174 -10.52 10.14 -11.72
N PHE A 175 -11.74 10.30 -12.22
CA PHE A 175 -12.66 9.19 -12.50
C PHE A 175 -12.10 8.26 -13.58
N LEU A 176 -11.56 8.80 -14.68
CA LEU A 176 -10.92 8.01 -15.72
C LEU A 176 -9.68 7.27 -15.21
N LEU A 177 -8.86 7.92 -14.37
CA LEU A 177 -7.68 7.29 -13.75
C LEU A 177 -8.09 6.08 -12.89
N GLY A 178 -9.19 6.18 -12.14
CA GLY A 178 -9.74 5.05 -11.38
C GLY A 178 -10.30 3.94 -12.27
N ILE A 179 -11.05 4.29 -13.32
CA ILE A 179 -11.62 3.31 -14.27
C ILE A 179 -10.57 2.54 -15.05
N CYS A 180 -9.33 3.04 -15.17
CA CYS A 180 -8.22 2.26 -15.73
C CYS A 180 -8.04 0.89 -15.05
N ALA A 181 -8.50 0.70 -13.80
CA ALA A 181 -8.51 -0.59 -13.11
C ALA A 181 -9.33 -1.67 -13.83
N LEU A 182 -10.35 -1.30 -14.62
CA LEU A 182 -11.17 -2.28 -15.34
C LEU A 182 -10.33 -3.09 -16.34
N VAL A 183 -9.33 -2.49 -16.96
CA VAL A 183 -8.49 -3.17 -17.96
C VAL A 183 -7.72 -4.37 -17.36
N PRO A 184 -6.88 -4.21 -16.31
CA PRO A 184 -6.22 -5.35 -15.68
C PRO A 184 -7.20 -6.32 -15.02
N VAL A 185 -8.30 -5.85 -14.42
CA VAL A 185 -9.31 -6.73 -13.80
C VAL A 185 -9.98 -7.62 -14.84
N THR A 186 -10.37 -7.06 -16.00
CA THR A 186 -10.93 -7.83 -17.09
C THR A 186 -9.90 -8.79 -17.69
N HIS A 187 -8.64 -8.37 -17.84
CA HIS A 187 -7.60 -9.27 -18.35
C HIS A 187 -7.35 -10.45 -17.39
N ALA A 188 -7.27 -10.18 -16.08
CA ALA A 188 -7.15 -11.22 -15.05
C ALA A 188 -8.36 -12.19 -15.08
N TYR A 189 -9.58 -11.68 -15.28
CA TYR A 189 -10.77 -12.51 -15.42
C TYR A 189 -10.69 -13.46 -16.62
N LEU A 190 -10.19 -12.97 -17.75
CA LEU A 190 -10.07 -13.77 -18.97
C LEU A 190 -9.00 -14.86 -18.87
N ILE A 191 -7.92 -14.65 -18.10
CA ILE A 191 -6.83 -15.62 -17.95
C ILE A 191 -7.08 -16.59 -16.78
N TYR A 192 -7.54 -16.10 -15.64
CA TYR A 192 -7.59 -16.86 -14.40
C TYR A 192 -9.00 -17.36 -14.04
N GLY A 193 -10.05 -16.76 -14.62
CA GLY A 193 -11.43 -17.05 -14.26
C GLY A 193 -11.87 -16.47 -12.91
N LEU A 194 -13.18 -16.50 -12.65
CA LEU A 194 -13.78 -15.84 -11.49
C LEU A 194 -13.38 -16.47 -10.15
N GLU A 195 -13.35 -17.80 -10.08
CA GLU A 195 -13.09 -18.54 -8.84
C GLU A 195 -11.71 -18.20 -8.26
N ARG A 196 -10.68 -18.21 -9.12
CA ARG A 196 -9.32 -17.86 -8.73
C ARG A 196 -9.22 -16.41 -8.28
N MET A 197 -9.85 -15.48 -9.01
CA MET A 197 -9.87 -14.07 -8.62
C MET A 197 -10.59 -13.81 -7.28
N GLN A 198 -11.59 -14.61 -6.94
CA GLN A 198 -12.28 -14.51 -5.66
C GLN A 198 -11.43 -15.04 -4.51
N ASN A 199 -10.79 -16.20 -4.70
CA ASN A 199 -10.04 -16.88 -3.65
C ASN A 199 -8.63 -16.31 -3.43
N GLU A 200 -7.95 -15.85 -4.48
CA GLU A 200 -6.55 -15.39 -4.41
C GLU A 200 -6.42 -13.86 -4.40
N MET A 201 -7.28 -13.15 -5.14
CA MET A 201 -7.15 -11.69 -5.35
C MET A 201 -8.16 -10.84 -4.57
N GLY A 202 -9.22 -11.45 -4.02
CA GLY A 202 -10.28 -10.73 -3.32
C GLY A 202 -11.08 -9.78 -4.22
N VAL A 203 -11.37 -10.17 -5.47
CA VAL A 203 -12.02 -9.31 -6.48
C VAL A 203 -13.33 -8.64 -6.02
N ASN A 204 -14.08 -9.26 -5.11
CA ASN A 204 -15.29 -8.68 -4.55
C ASN A 204 -15.00 -7.37 -3.79
N TRP A 205 -13.87 -7.30 -3.07
CA TRP A 205 -13.43 -6.08 -2.38
C TRP A 205 -12.99 -5.01 -3.36
N ILE A 206 -12.30 -5.40 -4.44
CA ILE A 206 -11.92 -4.48 -5.53
C ILE A 206 -13.17 -3.88 -6.18
N ALA A 207 -14.19 -4.69 -6.45
CA ALA A 207 -15.46 -4.22 -7.00
C ALA A 207 -16.20 -3.26 -6.05
N LEU A 208 -16.19 -3.54 -4.75
CA LEU A 208 -16.73 -2.62 -3.74
C LEU A 208 -15.97 -1.28 -3.74
N THR A 209 -14.63 -1.31 -3.76
CA THR A 209 -13.81 -0.10 -3.85
C THR A 209 -14.13 0.69 -5.11
N GLY A 210 -14.23 0.04 -6.28
CA GLY A 210 -14.62 0.71 -7.52
C GLY A 210 -16.00 1.37 -7.44
N THR A 211 -16.96 0.72 -6.79
CA THR A 211 -18.31 1.28 -6.57
C THR A 211 -18.27 2.51 -5.66
N LEU A 212 -17.50 2.47 -4.58
CA LEU A 212 -17.33 3.60 -3.65
C LEU A 212 -16.62 4.79 -4.33
N TYR A 213 -15.63 4.54 -5.16
CA TYR A 213 -14.95 5.58 -5.93
C TYR A 213 -15.88 6.24 -6.95
N ALA A 214 -16.65 5.43 -7.69
CA ALA A 214 -17.60 5.93 -8.67
C ALA A 214 -18.72 6.74 -8.03
N SER A 215 -19.29 6.27 -6.91
CA SER A 215 -20.34 7.00 -6.19
C SER A 215 -19.80 8.30 -5.58
N GLY A 216 -18.61 8.28 -5.00
CA GLY A 216 -17.96 9.48 -4.45
C GLY A 216 -17.68 10.55 -5.50
N ALA A 217 -17.38 10.18 -6.75
CA ALA A 217 -17.14 11.13 -7.85
C ALA A 217 -18.42 11.81 -8.37
N LEU A 218 -19.60 11.26 -8.07
CA LEU A 218 -20.90 11.75 -8.54
C LEU A 218 -21.59 12.72 -7.58
N ILE A 219 -21.06 12.87 -6.36
CA ILE A 219 -21.57 13.76 -5.30
C ILE A 219 -20.74 15.05 -5.26
#